data_AF-A0A9J6DV66-F1
#
_entry.id   AF-A0A9J6DV66-F1
#
_cell.length_a   1.000
_cell.length_b   1.000
_cell.length_c   1.000
_cell.angle_alpha   90.00
_cell.angle_beta   90.00
_cell.angle_gamma   90.00
#
_symmetry.space_group_name_H-M   'P 1'
#
loop_
_entity.id
_entity.type
_entity.pdbx_description
1 polymer ?
#
loop_
_entity_poly.entity_id
_entity_poly.type
_entity_poly.pdbx_seq_one_letter_code
_entity_poly.pdbx_strand_id
1 'polypeptide(L)'
;MNCGEAYVHAFDALLLLKPDEPVVIREHPQPRLQLESRTDAVLRLTCRASSFPPPNYQWFRDGQPLFCDESVYTSPVLEIRNPTPAHSGIYTCRAWSVRGSEKFSKPCKVTVKLPASCNSGSAESAPLSATDKVALIISNSAYSCGDTLPLTENDAESLGKALAALEFRIIAFKNLRKGDIAYALGIFRQFLKPGSYSVFYYAGHGFKEDGRDYIQPVDCDDNAPADDCVCFQEIVEEIRAAPCSLNLIMLDACRDTRELPSSSAVGSTLRINGARPQHIRRSTIVVYATSPCTSAVEVDGHPNGLFMEHFSKHVGETASVHEVILRSLKDFERHKLASMQVPVVKYDIPGDHSLSDPIIDSPLYYENKRLWLHISRLPQNRKFQVGVTEHTLHVEFSCEKEVFCNSMVVVASVVPHIPNVHVDLRTVECRGGTVLRHSSSVVTVCNLQSVTSQVCFNVVLRDLDLGRTLYHRNINCGWPLVSAWRFRDSVICID
;
A
#
# COMPACT_ATOMS: atom_id res chain seq x y z
N MET A 1 19.78 39.75 -15.56
CA MET A 1 18.97 40.86 -15.02
C MET A 1 17.65 40.27 -14.56
N ASN A 2 17.25 40.60 -13.32
CA ASN A 2 16.13 40.03 -12.58
C ASN A 2 14.77 40.13 -13.28
N CYS A 3 13.94 39.10 -13.12
CA CYS A 3 12.63 39.20 -12.46
C CYS A 3 12.24 37.81 -11.94
N GLY A 4 12.32 37.63 -10.62
CA GLY A 4 11.67 36.51 -9.94
C GLY A 4 10.23 36.90 -9.68
N GLU A 5 9.28 36.07 -10.12
CA GLU A 5 7.89 36.15 -9.68
C GLU A 5 7.67 35.06 -8.65
N ALA A 6 7.64 35.48 -7.38
CA ALA A 6 7.24 34.66 -6.27
C ALA A 6 5.71 34.50 -6.32
N TYR A 7 5.22 33.33 -6.70
CA TYR A 7 3.83 32.95 -6.49
C TYR A 7 3.65 32.61 -5.02
N VAL A 8 2.85 33.44 -4.35
CA VAL A 8 2.45 33.27 -2.95
C VAL A 8 1.20 32.39 -2.95
N HIS A 9 1.26 31.21 -2.32
CA HIS A 9 0.11 30.30 -2.19
C HIS A 9 -1.13 31.05 -1.67
N ALA A 10 -2.36 30.64 -2.03
CA ALA A 10 -3.58 31.28 -1.49
C ALA A 10 -3.62 31.31 0.05
N PHE A 11 -2.95 30.37 0.73
CA PHE A 11 -2.76 30.37 2.18
C PHE A 11 -1.73 31.42 2.64
N ASP A 12 -0.61 31.56 1.92
CA ASP A 12 0.41 32.60 2.14
C ASP A 12 -0.11 34.01 1.79
N ALA A 13 -1.00 34.11 0.79
CA ALA A 13 -1.69 35.34 0.42
C ALA A 13 -2.76 35.69 1.48
N LEU A 14 -3.44 34.70 2.04
CA LEU A 14 -4.33 34.90 3.21
C LEU A 14 -3.54 35.39 4.43
N LEU A 15 -2.36 34.82 4.68
CA LEU A 15 -1.39 35.26 5.70
C LEU A 15 -0.95 36.72 5.49
N LEU A 16 -0.98 37.25 4.27
CA LEU A 16 -0.66 38.64 3.95
C LEU A 16 -1.88 39.58 3.97
N LEU A 17 -3.10 39.06 3.75
CA LEU A 17 -4.32 39.86 3.57
C LEU A 17 -5.22 39.96 4.81
N LYS A 18 -5.19 38.98 5.72
CA LYS A 18 -5.98 39.01 6.95
C LYS A 18 -5.17 39.61 8.12
N PRO A 19 -5.79 40.48 8.94
CA PRO A 19 -5.13 40.97 10.15
C PRO A 19 -4.86 39.82 11.12
N ASP A 20 -3.70 39.88 11.78
CA ASP A 20 -3.31 38.88 12.77
C ASP A 20 -4.30 38.87 13.94
N GLU A 21 -4.85 37.70 14.23
CA GLU A 21 -5.68 37.50 15.40
C GLU A 21 -4.86 36.77 16.48
N PRO A 22 -4.75 37.33 17.69
CA PRO A 22 -3.96 36.72 18.76
C PRO A 22 -4.56 35.38 19.19
N VAL A 23 -3.72 34.46 19.64
CA VAL A 23 -4.19 33.20 20.22
C VAL A 23 -5.10 33.45 21.42
N VAL A 24 -6.34 32.99 21.32
CA VAL A 24 -7.33 32.97 22.41
C VAL A 24 -7.82 31.54 22.62
N ILE A 25 -7.61 31.01 23.83
CA ILE A 25 -8.15 29.69 24.20
C ILE A 25 -9.64 29.83 24.47
N ARG A 26 -10.45 29.13 23.68
CA ARG A 26 -11.92 29.11 23.76
C ARG A 26 -12.42 27.93 24.59
N GLU A 27 -11.76 26.79 24.48
CA GLU A 27 -12.06 25.58 25.25
C GLU A 27 -10.83 25.18 26.05
N HIS A 28 -10.95 25.18 27.38
CA HIS A 28 -9.93 24.68 28.28
C HIS A 28 -10.12 23.18 28.52
N PRO A 29 -9.04 22.42 28.79
CA PRO A 29 -9.13 21.00 29.09
C PRO A 29 -10.05 20.75 30.28
N GLN A 30 -10.99 19.83 30.07
CA GLN A 30 -11.79 19.22 31.13
C GLN A 30 -11.65 17.71 30.99
N PRO A 31 -11.50 16.97 32.10
CA PRO A 31 -11.36 15.53 32.05
C PRO A 31 -12.70 14.93 31.67
N ARG A 32 -12.82 14.41 30.44
CA ARG A 32 -13.95 13.60 30.01
C ARG A 32 -13.49 12.15 29.95
N LEU A 33 -13.92 11.36 30.93
CA LEU A 33 -13.79 9.91 30.89
C LEU A 33 -14.96 9.38 30.05
N GLN A 34 -14.66 8.76 28.92
CA GLN A 34 -15.65 8.04 28.13
C GLN A 34 -15.46 6.55 28.39
N LEU A 35 -16.48 5.91 28.98
CA LEU A 35 -16.57 4.45 29.00
C LEU A 35 -17.26 4.02 27.71
N GLU A 36 -16.51 3.44 26.79
CA GLU A 36 -17.06 2.88 25.55
C GLU A 36 -17.51 1.42 25.75
N SER A 37 -16.99 0.72 26.76
CA SER A 37 -17.42 -0.63 27.19
C SER A 37 -17.09 -0.92 28.68
N ARG A 38 -17.38 -2.13 29.20
CA ARG A 38 -16.94 -2.56 30.56
C ARG A 38 -15.42 -2.68 30.71
N THR A 39 -14.64 -2.65 29.62
CA THR A 39 -13.19 -2.91 29.63
C THR A 39 -12.32 -1.80 29.01
N ASP A 40 -12.87 -0.85 28.24
CA ASP A 40 -12.07 0.18 27.55
C ASP A 40 -12.44 1.59 28.01
N ALA A 41 -11.60 2.17 28.87
CA ALA A 41 -11.73 3.54 29.35
C ALA A 41 -10.80 4.47 28.54
N VAL A 42 -11.35 5.54 27.97
CA VAL A 42 -10.57 6.57 27.28
C VAL A 42 -10.68 7.89 28.04
N LEU A 43 -9.53 8.44 28.41
CA LEU A 43 -9.43 9.79 28.95
C LEU A 43 -9.16 10.76 27.80
N ARG A 44 -10.11 11.66 27.57
CA ARG A 44 -10.00 12.69 26.52
C ARG A 44 -9.90 14.08 27.15
N LEU A 45 -8.86 14.82 26.76
CA LEU A 45 -8.69 16.24 27.08
C LEU A 45 -8.73 17.05 25.78
N THR A 46 -9.48 18.16 25.78
CA THR A 46 -9.66 19.00 24.60
C THR A 46 -9.25 20.43 24.91
N CYS A 47 -8.44 21.01 24.04
CA CYS A 47 -7.94 22.38 24.10
C CYS A 47 -8.20 23.02 22.74
N ARG A 48 -9.13 23.97 22.66
CA ARG A 48 -9.39 24.70 21.40
C ARG A 48 -8.99 26.16 21.55
N ALA A 49 -8.12 26.61 20.66
CA ALA A 49 -7.75 28.00 20.52
C ALA A 49 -8.18 28.55 19.15
N SER A 50 -8.56 29.83 19.12
CA SER A 50 -8.83 30.60 17.91
C SER A 50 -7.68 31.57 17.68
N SER A 51 -7.07 31.55 16.49
CA SER A 51 -6.12 32.55 16.02
C SER A 51 -6.08 32.57 14.51
N PHE A 52 -5.49 33.63 13.96
CA PHE A 52 -5.10 33.71 12.57
C PHE A 52 -3.64 34.17 12.51
N PRO A 53 -2.72 33.40 11.90
CA PRO A 53 -2.87 32.04 11.36
C PRO A 53 -3.31 30.99 12.41
N PRO A 54 -3.84 29.82 11.99
CA PRO A 54 -4.26 28.76 12.90
C PRO A 54 -3.17 28.37 13.91
N PRO A 55 -3.53 28.03 15.16
CA PRO A 55 -2.55 27.78 16.20
C PRO A 55 -2.01 26.34 16.14
N ASN A 56 -0.73 26.19 16.47
CA ASN A 56 -0.10 24.91 16.81
C ASN A 56 -0.29 24.60 18.30
N TYR A 57 -0.16 23.33 18.69
CA TYR A 57 -0.47 22.88 20.06
C TYR A 57 0.67 22.02 20.67
N GLN A 58 0.85 22.10 21.99
CA GLN A 58 1.77 21.26 22.76
C GLN A 58 1.15 20.94 24.14
N TRP A 59 0.95 19.66 24.46
CA TRP A 59 0.50 19.24 25.78
C TRP A 59 1.66 19.06 26.76
N PHE A 60 1.37 19.29 28.04
CA PHE A 60 2.28 19.09 29.16
C PHE A 60 1.58 18.31 30.26
N ARG A 61 2.33 17.44 30.96
CA ARG A 61 1.93 16.77 32.20
C ARG A 61 2.94 17.12 33.27
N ASP A 62 2.46 17.71 34.36
CA ASP A 62 3.29 18.14 35.50
C ASP A 62 4.48 19.04 35.08
N GLY A 63 4.24 19.89 34.08
CA GLY A 63 5.24 20.81 33.53
C GLY A 63 6.19 20.19 32.51
N GLN A 64 6.15 18.87 32.28
CA GLN A 64 6.94 18.22 31.24
C GLN A 64 6.13 18.06 29.94
N PRO A 65 6.72 18.36 28.77
CA PRO A 65 6.04 18.20 27.49
C PRO A 65 5.72 16.73 27.21
N LEU A 66 4.50 16.48 26.74
CA LEU A 66 4.07 15.19 26.24
C LEU A 66 4.33 15.12 24.74
N PHE A 67 5.10 14.13 24.33
CA PHE A 67 5.35 13.89 22.91
C PHE A 67 4.44 12.76 22.46
N CYS A 68 3.67 13.01 21.40
CA CYS A 68 3.02 11.96 20.62
C CYS A 68 3.88 11.79 19.37
N ASP A 69 4.58 10.67 19.24
CA ASP A 69 5.26 10.23 18.01
C ASP A 69 5.92 11.31 17.16
N GLU A 70 7.18 11.64 17.48
CA GLU A 70 8.16 12.44 16.69
C GLU A 70 7.69 13.77 16.06
N SER A 71 6.45 14.16 16.29
CA SER A 71 5.94 15.49 16.03
C SER A 71 6.45 16.42 17.13
N VAL A 72 7.06 17.55 16.74
CA VAL A 72 7.48 18.59 17.69
C VAL A 72 6.25 19.16 18.43
N TYR A 73 5.03 18.97 17.88
CA TYR A 73 3.77 19.57 18.32
C TYR A 73 2.64 18.54 18.37
N THR A 74 1.83 18.61 19.41
CA THR A 74 0.64 17.75 19.62
C THR A 74 -0.62 18.29 18.91
N SER A 75 -1.70 17.50 18.92
CA SER A 75 -3.03 17.94 18.45
C SER A 75 -3.81 18.74 19.53
N PRO A 76 -4.88 19.49 19.15
CA PRO A 76 -5.79 20.15 20.11
C PRO A 76 -6.54 19.16 21.03
N VAL A 77 -6.50 17.86 20.75
CA VAL A 77 -7.08 16.80 21.57
C VAL A 77 -5.99 15.84 22.01
N LEU A 78 -5.91 15.57 23.31
CA LEU A 78 -5.08 14.53 23.90
C LEU A 78 -5.97 13.36 24.32
N GLU A 79 -5.65 12.17 23.81
CA GLU A 79 -6.36 10.92 24.11
C GLU A 79 -5.41 9.93 24.78
N ILE A 80 -5.79 9.46 25.97
CA ILE A 80 -5.06 8.43 26.71
C ILE A 80 -6.00 7.23 26.82
N ARG A 81 -5.66 6.14 26.13
CA ARG A 81 -6.37 4.86 26.23
C ARG A 81 -5.87 4.09 27.44
N ASN A 82 -6.77 3.38 28.12
CA ASN A 82 -6.48 2.57 29.30
C ASN A 82 -5.66 3.35 30.36
N PRO A 83 -6.16 4.49 30.84
CA PRO A 83 -5.42 5.31 31.78
C PRO A 83 -5.10 4.51 33.05
N THR A 84 -3.82 4.32 33.31
CA THR A 84 -3.28 3.81 34.59
C THR A 84 -3.07 4.95 35.60
N PRO A 85 -2.87 4.64 36.90
CA PRO A 85 -2.53 5.66 37.91
C PRO A 85 -1.34 6.56 37.54
N ALA A 86 -0.40 6.05 36.73
CA ALA A 86 0.75 6.80 36.21
C ALA A 86 0.38 7.94 35.24
N HIS A 87 -0.85 7.97 34.72
CA HIS A 87 -1.37 9.08 33.92
C HIS A 87 -2.05 10.17 34.75
N SER A 88 -2.11 10.02 36.08
CA SER A 88 -2.56 11.10 36.97
C SER A 88 -1.56 12.24 36.96
N GLY A 89 -2.05 13.48 37.00
CA GLY A 89 -1.18 14.66 36.94
C GLY A 89 -1.96 15.92 36.60
N ILE A 90 -1.24 17.04 36.50
CA ILE A 90 -1.78 18.32 36.07
C ILE A 90 -1.45 18.52 34.59
N TYR A 91 -2.49 18.58 33.76
CA TYR A 91 -2.35 18.76 32.32
C TYR A 91 -2.56 20.21 31.92
N THR A 92 -1.65 20.73 31.09
CA THR A 92 -1.76 22.05 30.48
C THR A 92 -1.50 21.94 28.98
N CYS A 93 -2.18 22.78 28.20
CA CYS A 93 -2.04 22.86 26.76
C CYS A 93 -1.46 24.25 26.41
N ARG A 94 -0.40 24.28 25.62
CA ARG A 94 0.14 25.49 25.00
C ARG A 94 -0.37 25.58 23.58
N ALA A 95 -0.92 26.73 23.20
CA ALA A 95 -1.26 27.04 21.82
C ALA A 95 -0.48 28.28 21.37
N TRP A 96 0.16 28.23 20.19
CA TRP A 96 0.88 29.39 19.64
C TRP A 96 0.67 29.51 18.12
N SER A 97 0.71 30.75 17.66
CA SER A 97 0.75 31.08 16.24
C SER A 97 2.19 31.21 15.78
N VAL A 98 2.44 30.91 14.50
CA VAL A 98 3.74 31.11 13.84
C VAL A 98 4.22 32.57 13.87
N ARG A 99 3.31 33.53 14.14
CA ARG A 99 3.61 34.96 14.28
C ARG A 99 3.89 35.43 15.72
N GLY A 100 4.10 34.49 16.65
CA GLY A 100 4.64 34.77 17.98
C GLY A 100 3.62 35.03 19.09
N SER A 101 2.31 35.03 18.81
CA SER A 101 1.31 35.04 19.89
C SER A 101 1.11 33.64 20.48
N GLU A 102 1.13 33.54 21.81
CA GLU A 102 0.95 32.27 22.51
C GLU A 102 0.10 32.40 23.78
N LYS A 103 -0.59 31.32 24.14
CA LYS A 103 -1.34 31.18 25.40
C LYS A 103 -1.27 29.76 25.94
N PHE A 104 -1.33 29.65 27.26
CA PHE A 104 -1.47 28.39 27.98
C PHE A 104 -2.91 28.23 28.51
N SER A 105 -3.41 27.01 28.48
CA SER A 105 -4.71 26.67 29.03
C SER A 105 -4.69 26.73 30.56
N LYS A 106 -5.87 26.83 31.17
CA LYS A 106 -6.00 26.55 32.61
C LYS A 106 -5.53 25.11 32.90
N PRO A 107 -4.86 24.87 34.04
CA PRO A 107 -4.44 23.53 34.44
C PRO A 107 -5.65 22.63 34.72
N CYS A 108 -5.60 21.40 34.21
CA CYS A 108 -6.60 20.37 34.40
C CYS A 108 -6.01 19.23 35.24
N LYS A 109 -6.51 19.06 36.47
CA LYS A 109 -6.10 17.95 37.33
C LYS A 109 -6.83 16.67 36.91
N VAL A 110 -6.05 15.66 36.53
CA VAL A 110 -6.54 14.32 36.21
C VAL A 110 -6.16 13.38 37.35
N THR A 111 -7.12 12.57 37.80
CA THR A 111 -6.88 11.53 38.81
C THR A 111 -7.48 10.22 38.33
N VAL A 112 -6.62 9.23 38.14
CA VAL A 112 -7.00 7.89 37.71
C VAL A 112 -6.95 6.97 38.94
N LYS A 113 -8.09 6.37 39.31
CA LYS A 113 -8.18 5.44 40.43
C LYS A 113 -8.31 4.01 39.91
N LEU A 114 -7.61 3.06 40.54
CA LEU A 114 -7.85 1.64 40.31
C LEU A 114 -9.27 1.29 40.79
N PRO A 115 -10.05 0.51 40.03
CA PRO A 115 -11.28 -0.05 40.56
C PRO A 115 -10.95 -0.99 41.72
N ALA A 116 -11.71 -0.88 42.81
CA ALA A 116 -11.58 -1.77 43.95
C ALA A 116 -11.81 -3.22 43.49
N SER A 117 -10.83 -4.08 43.80
CA SER A 117 -10.75 -5.48 43.38
C SER A 117 -12.06 -6.24 43.56
N CYS A 118 -12.59 -6.79 42.47
CA CYS A 118 -13.40 -8.00 42.50
C CYS A 118 -12.56 -9.09 41.84
N ASN A 119 -12.28 -10.17 42.57
CA ASN A 119 -11.62 -11.36 42.06
C ASN A 119 -12.36 -11.89 40.83
N SER A 120 -11.81 -11.64 39.65
CA SER A 120 -12.06 -12.39 38.44
C SER A 120 -10.71 -12.55 37.77
N GLY A 121 -10.33 -13.80 37.48
CA GLY A 121 -9.06 -14.14 36.85
C GLY A 121 -8.79 -13.23 35.66
N SER A 122 -7.52 -12.89 35.48
CA SER A 122 -6.99 -12.23 34.30
C SER A 122 -7.49 -12.93 33.04
N ALA A 123 -8.54 -12.38 32.42
CA ALA A 123 -8.67 -12.52 30.99
C ALA A 123 -7.51 -11.72 30.40
N GLU A 124 -6.38 -12.39 30.15
CA GLU A 124 -5.53 -11.99 29.03
C GLU A 124 -6.48 -11.69 27.88
N SER A 125 -6.50 -10.44 27.38
CA SER A 125 -7.21 -10.17 26.14
C SER A 125 -6.65 -11.15 25.13
N ALA A 126 -7.49 -12.05 24.60
CA ALA A 126 -7.04 -13.06 23.67
C ALA A 126 -6.22 -12.38 22.56
N PRO A 127 -5.08 -12.96 22.16
CA PRO A 127 -4.25 -12.37 21.11
C PRO A 127 -5.12 -12.07 19.89
N LEU A 128 -4.97 -10.87 19.34
CA LEU A 128 -5.68 -10.49 18.10
C LEU A 128 -5.32 -11.49 17.01
N SER A 129 -6.25 -11.76 16.11
CA SER A 129 -6.07 -12.76 15.07
C SER A 129 -6.88 -12.36 13.84
N ALA A 130 -6.38 -12.73 12.67
CA ALA A 130 -7.03 -12.46 11.40
C ALA A 130 -7.83 -13.69 10.95
N THR A 131 -9.01 -13.51 10.34
CA THR A 131 -9.66 -14.64 9.65
C THR A 131 -8.93 -15.01 8.36
N ASP A 132 -8.26 -14.04 7.76
CA ASP A 132 -7.32 -14.23 6.65
C ASP A 132 -6.45 -12.98 6.44
N LYS A 133 -5.37 -13.10 5.68
CA LYS A 133 -4.49 -11.97 5.33
C LYS A 133 -4.26 -11.91 3.82
N VAL A 134 -4.51 -10.75 3.22
CA VAL A 134 -4.40 -10.54 1.77
C VAL A 134 -3.76 -9.19 1.44
N ALA A 135 -2.91 -9.16 0.41
CA ALA A 135 -2.25 -7.96 -0.06
C ALA A 135 -2.45 -7.78 -1.57
N LEU A 136 -2.94 -6.62 -2.00
CA LEU A 136 -2.87 -6.16 -3.38
C LEU A 136 -1.71 -5.18 -3.51
N ILE A 137 -0.76 -5.51 -4.38
CA ILE A 137 0.42 -4.70 -4.67
C ILE A 137 0.38 -4.32 -6.15
N ILE A 138 0.48 -3.03 -6.47
CA ILE A 138 0.53 -2.54 -7.85
C ILE A 138 1.79 -1.71 -8.03
N SER A 139 2.63 -2.11 -8.98
CA SER A 139 3.86 -1.40 -9.35
C SER A 139 3.77 -0.94 -10.79
N ASN A 140 3.74 0.37 -11.04
CA ASN A 140 3.78 0.92 -12.38
C ASN A 140 5.14 1.58 -12.61
N SER A 141 5.97 0.96 -13.46
CA SER A 141 7.36 1.31 -13.73
C SER A 141 7.62 1.70 -15.19
N ALA A 142 6.86 1.14 -16.14
CA ALA A 142 7.11 1.23 -17.58
C ALA A 142 6.02 2.04 -18.29
N TYR A 143 6.04 3.36 -18.11
CA TYR A 143 5.10 4.29 -18.72
C TYR A 143 5.37 4.47 -20.21
N SER A 144 4.30 4.72 -20.97
CA SER A 144 4.39 4.90 -22.43
C SER A 144 5.02 6.25 -22.83
N CYS A 145 4.89 7.25 -21.95
CA CYS A 145 5.49 8.57 -22.05
C CYS A 145 6.30 8.79 -20.76
N GLY A 146 7.55 9.25 -20.87
CA GLY A 146 8.37 9.65 -19.72
C GLY A 146 9.42 8.62 -19.25
N ASP A 147 9.91 8.86 -18.03
CA ASP A 147 10.98 8.10 -17.39
C ASP A 147 10.47 6.77 -16.82
N THR A 148 11.33 5.75 -16.82
CA THR A 148 11.03 4.48 -16.14
C THR A 148 11.33 4.58 -14.65
N LEU A 149 10.50 3.93 -13.82
CA LEU A 149 10.68 3.84 -12.36
C LEU A 149 11.05 2.41 -11.92
N PRO A 150 12.28 1.94 -12.19
CA PRO A 150 12.65 0.54 -11.99
C PRO A 150 12.67 0.12 -10.51
N LEU A 151 12.84 1.03 -9.54
CA LEU A 151 12.86 0.64 -8.13
C LEU A 151 11.47 0.29 -7.60
N THR A 152 10.40 0.82 -8.20
CA THR A 152 9.02 0.42 -7.84
C THR A 152 8.79 -1.10 -7.93
N GLU A 153 9.38 -1.78 -8.92
CA GLU A 153 9.27 -3.24 -9.04
C GLU A 153 10.04 -3.97 -7.93
N ASN A 154 11.18 -3.41 -7.49
CA ASN A 154 11.93 -3.93 -6.34
C ASN A 154 11.19 -3.68 -5.01
N ASP A 155 10.48 -2.56 -4.90
CA ASP A 155 9.68 -2.24 -3.73
C ASP A 155 8.53 -3.24 -3.57
N ALA A 156 7.84 -3.52 -4.67
CA ALA A 156 6.81 -4.54 -4.73
C ALA A 156 7.34 -5.95 -4.41
N GLU A 157 8.54 -6.30 -4.90
CA GLU A 157 9.22 -7.55 -4.57
C GLU A 157 9.53 -7.64 -3.07
N SER A 158 10.16 -6.60 -2.51
CA SER A 158 10.58 -6.54 -1.10
C SER A 158 9.37 -6.63 -0.16
N LEU A 159 8.34 -5.81 -0.40
CA LEU A 159 7.11 -5.83 0.38
C LEU A 159 6.36 -7.16 0.22
N GLY A 160 6.22 -7.65 -1.00
CA GLY A 160 5.52 -8.89 -1.30
C GLY A 160 6.15 -10.09 -0.58
N LYS A 161 7.48 -10.23 -0.63
CA LYS A 161 8.20 -11.28 0.08
C LYS A 161 8.05 -11.18 1.59
N ALA A 162 8.17 -9.97 2.14
CA ALA A 162 8.05 -9.75 3.58
C ALA A 162 6.64 -10.06 4.10
N LEU A 163 5.60 -9.63 3.38
CA LEU A 163 4.21 -9.96 3.72
C LEU A 163 3.91 -11.45 3.53
N ALA A 164 4.44 -12.10 2.49
CA ALA A 164 4.30 -13.54 2.28
C ALA A 164 4.88 -14.35 3.44
N ALA A 165 6.01 -13.91 4.01
CA ALA A 165 6.59 -14.51 5.21
C ALA A 165 5.69 -14.39 6.46
N LEU A 166 4.75 -13.44 6.45
CA LEU A 166 3.71 -13.24 7.48
C LEU A 166 2.36 -13.89 7.11
N GLU A 167 2.39 -14.83 6.16
CA GLU A 167 1.23 -15.59 5.66
C GLU A 167 0.19 -14.78 4.87
N PHE A 168 0.56 -13.59 4.37
CA PHE A 168 -0.30 -12.87 3.44
C PHE A 168 -0.37 -13.57 2.09
N ARG A 169 -1.58 -13.61 1.53
CA ARG A 169 -1.80 -13.92 0.11
C ARG A 169 -1.43 -12.71 -0.73
N ILE A 170 -0.37 -12.83 -1.52
CA ILE A 170 0.12 -11.76 -2.36
C ILE A 170 -0.56 -11.80 -3.73
N ILE A 171 -1.18 -10.68 -4.11
CA ILE A 171 -1.74 -10.43 -5.43
C ILE A 171 -0.99 -9.22 -5.98
N ALA A 172 0.21 -9.44 -6.52
CA ALA A 172 1.05 -8.37 -7.04
C ALA A 172 0.92 -8.26 -8.57
N PHE A 173 0.74 -7.04 -9.06
CA PHE A 173 0.71 -6.71 -10.48
C PHE A 173 1.79 -5.70 -10.81
N LYS A 174 2.33 -5.80 -12.02
CA LYS A 174 3.14 -4.73 -12.60
C LYS A 174 2.54 -4.15 -13.87
N ASN A 175 2.82 -2.87 -14.10
CA ASN A 175 2.54 -2.13 -15.32
C ASN A 175 1.09 -2.23 -15.79
N LEU A 176 0.17 -1.83 -14.92
CA LEU A 176 -1.26 -1.88 -15.18
C LEU A 176 -1.76 -0.63 -15.89
N ARG A 177 -2.62 -0.89 -16.89
CA ARG A 177 -3.46 0.12 -17.53
C ARG A 177 -4.65 0.49 -16.66
N LYS A 178 -5.34 1.58 -16.96
CA LYS A 178 -6.48 2.06 -16.16
C LYS A 178 -7.54 0.98 -15.91
N GLY A 179 -7.97 0.31 -16.99
CA GLY A 179 -8.95 -0.77 -16.92
C GLY A 179 -8.44 -2.00 -16.15
N ASP A 180 -7.14 -2.26 -16.21
CA ASP A 180 -6.51 -3.38 -15.51
C ASP A 180 -6.39 -3.10 -13.99
N ILE A 181 -6.20 -1.84 -13.58
CA ILE A 181 -6.25 -1.45 -12.16
C ILE A 181 -7.65 -1.74 -11.60
N ALA A 182 -8.71 -1.33 -12.30
CA ALA A 182 -10.08 -1.63 -11.90
C ALA A 182 -10.34 -3.15 -11.84
N TYR A 183 -9.80 -3.91 -12.80
CA TYR A 183 -9.87 -5.38 -12.79
C TYR A 183 -9.14 -5.99 -11.57
N ALA A 184 -7.94 -5.51 -11.24
CA ALA A 184 -7.17 -5.95 -10.08
C ALA A 184 -7.87 -5.64 -8.75
N LEU A 185 -8.47 -4.44 -8.62
CA LEU A 185 -9.31 -4.07 -7.49
C LEU A 185 -10.54 -4.99 -7.38
N GLY A 186 -11.16 -5.33 -8.52
CA GLY A 186 -12.27 -6.28 -8.58
C GLY A 186 -11.91 -7.69 -8.10
N ILE A 187 -10.68 -8.15 -8.39
CA ILE A 187 -10.13 -9.40 -7.84
C ILE A 187 -9.94 -9.26 -6.33
N PHE A 188 -9.21 -8.23 -5.89
CA PHE A 188 -8.86 -8.01 -4.49
C PHE A 188 -10.09 -7.90 -3.59
N ARG A 189 -11.14 -7.24 -4.06
CA ARG A 189 -12.44 -7.14 -3.37
C ARG A 189 -13.03 -8.49 -2.99
N GLN A 190 -12.79 -9.55 -3.77
CA GLN A 190 -13.30 -10.89 -3.44
C GLN A 190 -12.66 -11.50 -2.20
N PHE A 191 -11.48 -11.00 -1.80
CA PHE A 191 -10.73 -11.47 -0.63
C PHE A 191 -11.03 -10.67 0.65
N LEU A 192 -11.70 -9.51 0.53
CA LEU A 192 -12.03 -8.65 1.66
C LEU A 192 -13.23 -9.21 2.45
N LYS A 193 -12.95 -10.07 3.43
CA LYS A 193 -13.95 -10.81 4.21
C LYS A 193 -14.05 -10.28 5.65
N PRO A 194 -15.13 -10.58 6.39
CA PRO A 194 -15.23 -10.21 7.79
C PRO A 194 -14.05 -10.77 8.60
N GLY A 195 -13.30 -9.89 9.26
CA GLY A 195 -12.16 -10.29 10.09
C GLY A 195 -10.81 -10.38 9.38
N SER A 196 -10.76 -10.20 8.05
CA SER A 196 -9.49 -10.27 7.31
C SER A 196 -8.63 -9.03 7.54
N TYR A 197 -7.32 -9.18 7.35
CA TYR A 197 -6.39 -8.08 7.26
C TYR A 197 -6.08 -7.84 5.79
N SER A 198 -6.23 -6.59 5.35
CA SER A 198 -5.98 -6.17 3.98
C SER A 198 -4.80 -5.21 3.91
N VAL A 199 -3.94 -5.41 2.92
CA VAL A 199 -2.90 -4.46 2.53
C VAL A 199 -3.14 -4.04 1.09
N PHE A 200 -3.19 -2.73 0.83
CA PHE A 200 -3.11 -2.18 -0.51
C PHE A 200 -1.83 -1.33 -0.61
N TYR A 201 -1.00 -1.60 -1.61
CA TYR A 201 0.20 -0.82 -1.88
C TYR A 201 0.25 -0.47 -3.36
N TYR A 202 0.44 0.82 -3.65
CA TYR A 202 0.73 1.32 -4.98
C TYR A 202 2.09 2.02 -5.00
N ALA A 203 2.92 1.68 -5.97
CA ALA A 203 4.16 2.39 -6.29
C ALA A 203 4.18 2.79 -7.77
N GLY A 204 4.48 4.06 -8.04
CA GLY A 204 4.52 4.61 -9.40
C GLY A 204 4.28 6.12 -9.44
N HIS A 205 3.98 6.65 -10.63
CA HIS A 205 3.55 8.03 -10.79
C HIS A 205 2.17 8.28 -10.19
N GLY A 206 2.02 9.49 -9.69
CA GLY A 206 0.79 10.02 -9.14
C GLY A 206 0.87 11.54 -9.07
N PHE A 207 -0.27 12.16 -8.84
CA PHE A 207 -0.37 13.61 -8.74
C PHE A 207 -1.57 13.99 -7.89
N LYS A 208 -1.67 15.28 -7.57
CA LYS A 208 -2.80 15.85 -6.84
C LYS A 208 -3.54 16.88 -7.68
N GLU A 209 -4.86 16.74 -7.75
CA GLU A 209 -5.76 17.66 -8.44
C GLU A 209 -7.04 17.84 -7.62
N ASP A 210 -7.50 19.09 -7.45
CA ASP A 210 -8.69 19.45 -6.66
C ASP A 210 -8.75 18.82 -5.25
N GLY A 211 -7.59 18.72 -4.60
CA GLY A 211 -7.48 18.17 -3.24
C GLY A 211 -7.52 16.64 -3.17
N ARG A 212 -7.62 15.94 -4.29
CA ARG A 212 -7.61 14.47 -4.41
C ARG A 212 -6.30 13.98 -5.01
N ASP A 213 -5.86 12.81 -4.58
CA ASP A 213 -4.66 12.13 -5.07
C ASP A 213 -5.09 11.15 -6.18
N TYR A 214 -4.33 11.09 -7.26
CA TYR A 214 -4.56 10.19 -8.39
C TYR A 214 -3.33 9.32 -8.63
N ILE A 215 -3.56 8.05 -8.93
CA ILE A 215 -2.51 7.14 -9.42
C ILE A 215 -2.55 7.11 -10.95
N GLN A 216 -1.38 7.15 -11.57
CA GLN A 216 -1.23 7.20 -13.03
C GLN A 216 -1.05 5.78 -13.60
N PRO A 217 -1.96 5.32 -14.48
CA PRO A 217 -1.76 4.11 -15.28
C PRO A 217 -0.56 4.21 -16.25
N VAL A 218 0.02 3.07 -16.66
CA VAL A 218 1.17 3.07 -17.59
C VAL A 218 0.83 3.50 -19.02
N ASP A 219 -0.45 3.51 -19.38
CA ASP A 219 -0.96 3.95 -20.68
C ASP A 219 -1.38 5.43 -20.70
N CYS A 220 -1.20 6.16 -19.59
CA CYS A 220 -1.47 7.59 -19.53
C CYS A 220 -0.25 8.41 -19.95
N ASP A 221 -0.50 9.47 -20.74
CA ASP A 221 0.49 10.50 -21.03
C ASP A 221 0.79 11.36 -19.78
N ASP A 222 1.94 12.05 -19.76
CA ASP A 222 2.37 12.88 -18.61
C ASP A 222 1.35 13.96 -18.21
N ASN A 223 0.59 14.46 -19.18
CA ASN A 223 -0.44 15.48 -19.00
C ASN A 223 -1.87 14.90 -19.08
N ALA A 224 -2.03 13.59 -18.87
CA ALA A 224 -3.36 12.97 -18.88
C ALA A 224 -4.28 13.66 -17.85
N PRO A 225 -5.53 13.96 -18.23
CA PRO A 225 -6.50 14.55 -17.31
C PRO A 225 -6.79 13.59 -16.15
N ALA A 226 -7.24 14.14 -15.01
CA ALA A 226 -7.64 13.32 -13.85
C ALA A 226 -8.66 12.22 -14.22
N ASP A 227 -9.55 12.50 -15.18
CA ASP A 227 -10.54 11.57 -15.70
C ASP A 227 -9.93 10.33 -16.37
N ASP A 228 -8.68 10.36 -16.85
CA ASP A 228 -7.98 9.22 -17.43
C ASP A 228 -7.14 8.44 -16.41
N CYS A 229 -6.94 9.02 -15.22
CA CYS A 229 -6.22 8.39 -14.11
C CYS A 229 -7.20 7.71 -13.15
N VAL A 230 -6.70 7.17 -12.03
CA VAL A 230 -7.54 6.51 -11.01
C VAL A 230 -7.49 7.31 -9.72
N CYS A 231 -8.65 7.71 -9.21
CA CYS A 231 -8.75 8.47 -7.97
C CYS A 231 -8.40 7.57 -6.77
N PHE A 232 -7.33 7.91 -6.05
CA PHE A 232 -6.87 7.13 -4.90
C PHE A 232 -7.86 7.19 -3.73
N GLN A 233 -8.57 8.31 -3.55
CA GLN A 233 -9.60 8.41 -2.50
C GLN A 233 -10.73 7.40 -2.69
N GLU A 234 -11.11 7.09 -3.94
CA GLU A 234 -12.14 6.09 -4.22
C GLU A 234 -11.70 4.69 -3.81
N ILE A 235 -10.42 4.34 -4.03
CA ILE A 235 -9.82 3.09 -3.56
C ILE A 235 -9.84 3.04 -2.02
N VAL A 236 -9.45 4.13 -1.35
CA VAL A 236 -9.48 4.23 0.12
C VAL A 236 -10.89 4.02 0.66
N GLU A 237 -11.90 4.64 0.04
CA GLU A 237 -13.30 4.52 0.44
C GLU A 237 -13.84 3.10 0.21
N GLU A 238 -13.51 2.45 -0.91
CA GLU A 238 -13.90 1.08 -1.19
C GLU A 238 -13.32 0.09 -0.18
N ILE A 239 -12.03 0.20 0.13
CA ILE A 239 -11.36 -0.69 1.11
C ILE A 239 -11.87 -0.41 2.52
N ARG A 240 -12.08 0.86 2.91
CA ARG A 240 -12.63 1.23 4.23
C ARG A 240 -14.05 0.68 4.45
N ALA A 241 -14.86 0.61 3.39
CA ALA A 241 -16.21 0.05 3.45
C ALA A 241 -16.22 -1.48 3.63
N ALA A 242 -15.08 -2.16 3.42
CA ALA A 242 -14.98 -3.60 3.55
C ALA A 242 -15.05 -4.06 5.02
N PRO A 243 -15.54 -5.29 5.29
CA PRO A 243 -15.73 -5.79 6.65
C PRO A 243 -14.44 -6.26 7.35
N CYS A 244 -13.26 -5.85 6.86
CA CYS A 244 -11.96 -6.19 7.40
C CYS A 244 -11.74 -5.64 8.82
N SER A 245 -10.95 -6.35 9.62
CA SER A 245 -10.53 -5.88 10.95
C SER A 245 -9.33 -4.93 10.88
N LEU A 246 -8.52 -5.03 9.83
CA LEU A 246 -7.38 -4.15 9.56
C LEU A 246 -7.30 -3.88 8.06
N ASN A 247 -7.14 -2.60 7.70
CA ASN A 247 -6.83 -2.14 6.35
C ASN A 247 -5.58 -1.25 6.43
N LEU A 248 -4.48 -1.68 5.81
CA LEU A 248 -3.29 -0.86 5.62
C LEU A 248 -3.21 -0.45 4.14
N ILE A 249 -3.35 0.84 3.85
CA ILE A 249 -3.38 1.39 2.50
C ILE A 249 -2.19 2.31 2.33
N MET A 250 -1.36 2.09 1.32
CA MET A 250 -0.10 2.79 1.15
C MET A 250 0.02 3.34 -0.28
N LEU A 251 0.33 4.64 -0.38
CA LEU A 251 0.57 5.33 -1.64
C LEU A 251 2.03 5.80 -1.71
N ASP A 252 2.85 5.11 -2.51
CA ASP A 252 4.23 5.49 -2.83
C ASP A 252 4.31 6.12 -4.22
N ALA A 253 3.88 7.38 -4.28
CA ALA A 253 3.81 8.16 -5.51
C ALA A 253 4.01 9.64 -5.21
N CYS A 254 4.43 10.40 -6.23
CA CYS A 254 4.45 11.86 -6.16
C CYS A 254 3.05 12.42 -5.88
N ARG A 255 3.01 13.59 -5.24
CA ARG A 255 1.76 14.30 -4.91
C ARG A 255 1.81 15.75 -5.33
N ASP A 256 2.54 16.01 -6.40
CA ASP A 256 2.71 17.33 -6.99
C ASP A 256 1.35 17.85 -7.47
N THR A 257 1.08 19.14 -7.21
CA THR A 257 -0.20 19.73 -7.58
C THR A 257 -0.15 20.14 -9.05
N ARG A 258 -1.06 19.62 -9.88
CA ARG A 258 -1.22 20.07 -11.27
C ARG A 258 -2.14 21.29 -11.29
N GLU A 259 -1.62 22.47 -11.65
CA GLU A 259 -2.45 23.64 -11.93
C GLU A 259 -2.94 23.58 -13.37
N LEU A 260 -4.24 23.35 -13.57
CA LEU A 260 -4.85 23.48 -14.90
C LEU A 260 -5.09 24.96 -15.23
N PRO A 261 -4.87 25.40 -16.49
CA PRO A 261 -5.32 26.71 -16.94
C PRO A 261 -6.84 26.77 -16.76
N SER A 262 -7.28 27.71 -15.95
CA SER A 262 -8.68 27.98 -15.62
C SER A 262 -9.58 27.88 -16.85
N SER A 263 -10.29 26.74 -16.97
CA SER A 263 -11.46 26.62 -17.82
C SER A 263 -12.68 26.51 -16.92
N SER A 264 -13.48 27.58 -16.98
CA SER A 264 -14.89 27.69 -16.65
C SER A 264 -15.51 26.63 -15.74
N ALA A 265 -15.86 27.08 -14.53
CA ALA A 265 -16.74 26.41 -13.58
C ALA A 265 -17.82 25.55 -14.26
N VAL A 266 -17.75 24.24 -14.03
CA VAL A 266 -18.91 23.35 -14.04
C VAL A 266 -19.06 22.83 -12.63
N GLY A 267 -20.08 23.35 -11.93
CA GLY A 267 -20.35 23.00 -10.54
C GLY A 267 -20.61 21.50 -10.40
N SER A 268 -19.77 20.82 -9.62
CA SER A 268 -20.10 19.51 -9.11
C SER A 268 -21.24 19.67 -8.09
N THR A 269 -22.44 19.35 -8.53
CA THR A 269 -23.59 19.22 -7.64
C THR A 269 -23.33 18.02 -6.75
N LEU A 270 -22.91 18.27 -5.51
CA LEU A 270 -22.85 17.29 -4.43
C LEU A 270 -24.25 16.69 -4.25
N ARG A 271 -24.54 15.59 -4.96
CA ARG A 271 -25.69 14.75 -4.67
C ARG A 271 -25.34 13.92 -3.43
N ILE A 272 -25.65 14.46 -2.27
CA ILE A 272 -25.75 13.68 -1.04
C ILE A 272 -27.00 12.81 -1.18
N ASN A 273 -26.86 11.66 -1.84
CA ASN A 273 -27.86 10.61 -1.68
C ASN A 273 -27.82 10.20 -0.20
N GLY A 274 -28.96 10.34 0.49
CA GLY A 274 -29.15 9.99 1.88
C GLY A 274 -29.00 8.49 2.13
N ALA A 275 -27.79 7.97 1.97
CA ALA A 275 -27.41 6.67 2.49
C ALA A 275 -27.42 6.78 4.01
N ARG A 276 -28.20 5.90 4.67
CA ARG A 276 -28.16 5.76 6.13
C ARG A 276 -26.69 5.62 6.56
N PRO A 277 -26.27 6.19 7.70
CA PRO A 277 -24.91 6.00 8.19
C PRO A 277 -24.65 4.50 8.33
N GLN A 278 -23.83 3.95 7.43
CA GLN A 278 -23.23 2.64 7.69
C GLN A 278 -22.34 2.82 8.92
N HIS A 279 -22.37 1.86 9.85
CA HIS A 279 -21.46 1.87 11.00
C HIS A 279 -20.03 2.10 10.50
N ILE A 280 -19.46 3.27 10.82
CA ILE A 280 -18.09 3.62 10.42
C ILE A 280 -17.17 2.69 11.20
N ARG A 281 -16.63 1.68 10.50
CA ARG A 281 -15.62 0.79 11.07
C ARG A 281 -14.30 1.52 11.10
N ARG A 282 -13.81 1.74 12.31
CA ARG A 282 -12.48 2.22 12.62
C ARG A 282 -11.54 1.04 12.46
N SER A 283 -10.77 0.98 11.37
CA SER A 283 -9.91 -0.17 11.05
C SER A 283 -8.83 0.15 10.01
N THR A 284 -8.67 1.42 9.64
CA THR A 284 -7.88 1.81 8.46
C THR A 284 -6.70 2.69 8.85
N ILE A 285 -5.54 2.35 8.28
CA ILE A 285 -4.32 3.14 8.30
C ILE A 285 -3.99 3.47 6.84
N VAL A 286 -3.82 4.75 6.53
CA VAL A 286 -3.41 5.25 5.23
C VAL A 286 -2.04 5.90 5.36
N VAL A 287 -1.05 5.38 4.64
CA VAL A 287 0.31 5.91 4.60
C VAL A 287 0.55 6.52 3.22
N TYR A 288 1.06 7.74 3.19
CA TYR A 288 1.57 8.38 2.00
C TYR A 288 3.09 8.43 2.13
N ALA A 289 3.83 7.90 1.16
CA ALA A 289 5.28 7.91 1.19
C ALA A 289 5.87 9.34 1.16
N THR A 290 5.08 10.31 0.69
CA THR A 290 5.46 11.72 0.59
C THR A 290 4.32 12.65 1.00
N SER A 291 4.68 13.89 1.34
CA SER A 291 3.75 14.94 1.74
C SER A 291 3.00 15.49 0.52
N PRO A 292 1.88 16.20 0.70
CA PRO A 292 1.27 16.91 -0.41
C PRO A 292 2.28 17.87 -1.06
N CYS A 293 2.24 17.97 -2.39
CA CYS A 293 3.11 18.85 -3.19
C CYS A 293 4.60 18.45 -3.20
N THR A 294 4.92 17.21 -2.86
CA THR A 294 6.29 16.68 -2.95
C THR A 294 6.32 15.36 -3.72
N SER A 295 7.49 15.06 -4.29
CA SER A 295 7.72 13.83 -5.06
C SER A 295 8.16 12.66 -4.16
N ALA A 296 7.97 11.44 -4.64
CA ALA A 296 8.64 10.25 -4.09
C ALA A 296 9.99 10.08 -4.80
N VAL A 297 11.02 9.65 -4.09
CA VAL A 297 12.41 9.64 -4.59
C VAL A 297 12.91 8.22 -4.83
N GLU A 298 13.32 7.94 -6.07
CA GLU A 298 14.20 6.82 -6.42
C GLU A 298 15.65 7.32 -6.46
N VAL A 299 16.59 6.52 -5.94
CA VAL A 299 18.02 6.85 -5.93
C VAL A 299 18.77 5.76 -6.68
N ASP A 300 19.50 6.16 -7.72
CA ASP A 300 20.31 5.23 -8.50
C ASP A 300 21.28 4.43 -7.61
N GLY A 301 21.27 3.11 -7.77
CA GLY A 301 22.12 2.20 -7.00
C GLY A 301 21.57 1.77 -5.64
N HIS A 302 20.43 2.33 -5.19
CA HIS A 302 19.70 1.78 -4.04
C HIS A 302 18.88 0.54 -4.46
N PRO A 303 18.66 -0.43 -3.56
CA PRO A 303 17.89 -1.62 -3.88
C PRO A 303 16.39 -1.34 -4.02
N ASN A 304 15.87 -0.31 -3.33
CA ASN A 304 14.47 0.05 -3.20
C ASN A 304 14.30 1.58 -3.21
N GLY A 305 13.09 2.06 -3.44
CA GLY A 305 12.68 3.44 -3.23
C GLY A 305 12.82 3.85 -1.75
N LEU A 306 12.98 5.15 -1.51
CA LEU A 306 13.40 5.65 -0.20
C LEU A 306 12.44 5.27 0.94
N PHE A 307 11.13 5.35 0.72
CA PHE A 307 10.15 4.93 1.73
C PHE A 307 10.23 3.43 2.02
N MET A 308 10.25 2.61 0.96
CA MET A 308 10.30 1.16 1.10
C MET A 308 11.58 0.66 1.77
N GLU A 309 12.73 1.30 1.52
CA GLU A 309 14.01 0.98 2.18
C GLU A 309 13.90 0.97 3.71
N HIS A 310 13.13 1.90 4.27
CA HIS A 310 12.92 2.01 5.72
C HIS A 310 11.72 1.20 6.20
N PHE A 311 10.64 1.13 5.41
CA PHE A 311 9.47 0.34 5.78
C PHE A 311 9.76 -1.16 5.86
N SER A 312 10.51 -1.70 4.90
CA SER A 312 10.80 -3.14 4.83
C SER A 312 11.66 -3.66 5.98
N LYS A 313 12.37 -2.78 6.71
CA LYS A 313 13.19 -3.17 7.88
C LYS A 313 12.34 -3.62 9.07
N HIS A 314 11.13 -3.07 9.21
CA HIS A 314 10.29 -3.26 10.38
C HIS A 314 9.02 -4.08 10.10
N VAL A 315 8.61 -4.23 8.84
CA VAL A 315 7.35 -4.89 8.46
C VAL A 315 7.19 -6.31 9.04
N GLY A 316 8.30 -7.03 9.24
CA GLY A 316 8.32 -8.40 9.79
C GLY A 316 8.34 -8.49 11.32
N GLU A 317 8.40 -7.36 12.02
CA GLU A 317 8.47 -7.34 13.48
C GLU A 317 7.13 -7.71 14.11
N THR A 318 7.17 -8.42 15.24
CA THR A 318 6.00 -8.72 16.06
C THR A 318 5.62 -7.50 16.90
N ALA A 319 5.15 -6.46 16.21
CA ALA A 319 4.71 -5.19 16.77
C ALA A 319 3.41 -4.73 16.11
N SER A 320 2.71 -3.78 16.73
CA SER A 320 1.51 -3.19 16.12
C SER A 320 1.86 -2.51 14.80
N VAL A 321 0.93 -2.46 13.84
CA VAL A 321 1.16 -1.77 12.56
C VAL A 321 1.53 -0.30 12.78
N HIS A 322 0.95 0.33 13.80
CA HIS A 322 1.29 1.70 14.20
C HIS A 322 2.77 1.81 14.59
N GLU A 323 3.24 0.94 15.48
CA GLU A 323 4.63 0.94 15.92
C GLU A 323 5.63 0.63 14.81
N VAL A 324 5.30 -0.32 13.92
CA VAL A 324 6.10 -0.60 12.72
C VAL A 324 6.27 0.67 11.88
N ILE A 325 5.18 1.38 11.58
CA ILE A 325 5.22 2.61 10.79
C ILE A 325 6.06 3.69 11.48
N LEU A 326 5.89 3.89 12.79
CA LEU A 326 6.63 4.89 13.54
C LEU A 326 8.14 4.62 13.56
N ARG A 327 8.54 3.36 13.73
CA ARG A 327 9.96 2.96 13.66
C ARG A 327 10.52 3.22 12.26
N SER A 328 9.76 2.90 11.21
CA SER A 328 10.14 3.21 9.83
C SER A 328 10.32 4.70 9.59
N LEU A 329 9.42 5.55 10.12
CA LEU A 329 9.54 7.01 10.00
C LEU A 329 10.76 7.56 10.74
N LYS A 330 11.02 7.07 11.95
CA LYS A 330 12.19 7.44 12.74
C LYS A 330 13.51 7.12 12.02
N ASP A 331 13.57 5.95 11.40
CA ASP A 331 14.75 5.54 10.63
C ASP A 331 14.87 6.34 9.33
N PHE A 332 13.73 6.68 8.71
CA PHE A 332 13.68 7.55 7.53
C PHE A 332 14.18 8.97 7.85
N GLU A 333 13.79 9.57 8.97
CA GLU A 333 14.22 10.93 9.37
C GLU A 333 15.75 11.08 9.51
N ARG A 334 16.43 9.97 9.80
CA ARG A 334 17.90 9.92 9.90
C ARG A 334 18.58 9.80 8.54
N HIS A 335 17.83 9.52 7.47
CA HIS A 335 18.37 9.38 6.13
C HIS A 335 18.82 10.73 5.57
N LYS A 336 19.89 10.72 4.77
CA LYS A 336 20.46 11.96 4.19
C LYS A 336 19.50 12.72 3.27
N LEU A 337 18.49 12.02 2.75
CA LEU A 337 17.47 12.55 1.84
C LEU A 337 16.14 12.83 2.53
N ALA A 338 16.06 12.77 3.87
CA ALA A 338 14.83 12.98 4.62
C ALA A 338 14.20 14.37 4.41
N SER A 339 14.98 15.36 3.96
CA SER A 339 14.47 16.69 3.62
C SER A 339 13.77 16.76 2.26
N MET A 340 13.94 15.75 1.39
CA MET A 340 13.38 15.73 0.03
C MET A 340 12.02 15.02 -0.05
N GLN A 341 11.71 14.16 0.92
CA GLN A 341 10.49 13.38 0.97
C GLN A 341 10.06 13.27 2.43
N VAL A 342 8.79 13.50 2.75
CA VAL A 342 8.27 13.47 4.13
C VAL A 342 7.01 12.61 4.16
N PRO A 343 7.06 11.36 4.66
CA PRO A 343 5.88 10.50 4.66
C PRO A 343 4.81 11.01 5.64
N VAL A 344 3.55 10.73 5.34
CA VAL A 344 2.38 11.18 6.13
C VAL A 344 1.49 9.99 6.45
N VAL A 345 1.07 9.88 7.70
CA VAL A 345 0.19 8.79 8.17
C VAL A 345 -1.14 9.36 8.62
N LYS A 346 -2.24 8.71 8.21
CA LYS A 346 -3.60 8.95 8.72
C LYS A 346 -4.15 7.62 9.21
N TYR A 347 -4.73 7.59 10.39
CA TYR A 347 -5.28 6.35 10.93
C TYR A 347 -6.56 6.61 11.71
N ASP A 348 -7.44 5.61 11.71
CA ASP A 348 -8.66 5.59 12.52
C ASP A 348 -8.81 4.31 13.35
N ILE A 349 -7.77 3.45 13.43
CA ILE A 349 -7.82 2.13 14.05
C ILE A 349 -7.94 2.16 15.60
N PRO A 350 -8.80 1.32 16.21
CA PRO A 350 -9.01 1.28 17.65
C PRO A 350 -8.16 0.21 18.36
N GLY A 351 -7.60 -0.77 17.64
CA GLY A 351 -6.85 -1.89 18.20
C GLY A 351 -5.40 -1.98 17.71
N ASP A 352 -4.55 -2.62 18.51
CA ASP A 352 -3.11 -2.80 18.28
C ASP A 352 -2.83 -4.03 17.40
N HIS A 353 -3.52 -4.12 16.25
CA HIS A 353 -3.32 -5.22 15.30
C HIS A 353 -1.87 -5.26 14.80
N SER A 354 -1.31 -6.46 14.67
CA SER A 354 0.01 -6.69 14.08
C SER A 354 -0.12 -7.40 12.74
N LEU A 355 0.76 -7.07 11.78
CA LEU A 355 0.85 -7.85 10.53
C LEU A 355 1.22 -9.32 10.81
N SER A 356 1.85 -9.62 11.95
CA SER A 356 2.20 -10.98 12.38
C SER A 356 1.12 -11.70 13.18
N ASP A 357 -0.05 -11.10 13.44
CA ASP A 357 -1.14 -11.76 14.17
C ASP A 357 -1.50 -13.11 13.53
N PRO A 358 -1.76 -14.18 14.29
CA PRO A 358 -2.04 -15.50 13.70
C PRO A 358 -3.33 -15.50 12.87
N ILE A 359 -3.40 -16.42 11.90
CA ILE A 359 -4.61 -16.69 11.13
C ILE A 359 -5.48 -17.72 11.87
N ILE A 360 -6.76 -17.40 12.04
CA ILE A 360 -7.75 -18.31 12.62
C ILE A 360 -8.19 -19.32 11.57
N ASP A 361 -8.17 -20.59 11.93
CA ASP A 361 -8.76 -21.67 11.12
C ASP A 361 -10.26 -21.46 10.97
N SER A 362 -10.70 -21.14 9.75
CA SER A 362 -12.09 -20.74 9.48
C SER A 362 -12.52 -21.06 8.04
N PRO A 363 -13.83 -21.20 7.76
CA PRO A 363 -14.32 -21.36 6.38
C PRO A 363 -13.88 -20.23 5.44
N LEU A 364 -13.81 -19.00 5.94
CA LEU A 364 -13.36 -17.82 5.18
C LEU A 364 -11.88 -17.95 4.77
N TYR A 365 -11.02 -18.46 5.66
CA TYR A 365 -9.62 -18.74 5.34
C TYR A 365 -9.50 -19.71 4.15
N TYR A 366 -10.22 -20.83 4.18
CA TYR A 366 -10.17 -21.83 3.11
C TYR A 366 -10.79 -21.34 1.79
N GLU A 367 -11.85 -20.55 1.85
CA GLU A 367 -12.44 -19.90 0.67
C GLU A 367 -11.40 -19.01 -0.01
N ASN A 368 -10.80 -18.07 0.73
CA ASN A 368 -9.75 -17.20 0.21
C ASN A 368 -8.51 -17.99 -0.23
N LYS A 369 -8.14 -19.07 0.47
CA LYS A 369 -7.02 -19.95 0.08
C LYS A 369 -7.26 -20.56 -1.30
N ARG A 370 -8.46 -21.10 -1.55
CA ARG A 370 -8.82 -21.68 -2.85
C ARG A 370 -8.84 -20.62 -3.96
N LEU A 371 -9.42 -19.45 -3.68
CA LEU A 371 -9.44 -18.33 -4.63
C LEU A 371 -8.02 -17.89 -5.00
N TRP A 372 -7.13 -17.76 -4.01
CA TRP A 372 -5.76 -17.34 -4.26
C TRP A 372 -4.97 -18.40 -5.03
N LEU A 373 -5.06 -19.68 -4.64
CA LEU A 373 -4.43 -20.79 -5.36
C LEU A 373 -4.86 -20.87 -6.82
N HIS A 374 -6.10 -20.47 -7.14
CA HIS A 374 -6.58 -20.43 -8.53
C HIS A 374 -5.83 -19.40 -9.38
N ILE A 375 -5.43 -18.26 -8.81
CA ILE A 375 -4.77 -17.15 -9.52
C ILE A 375 -3.26 -17.06 -9.30
N SER A 376 -2.68 -17.86 -8.42
CA SER A 376 -1.24 -17.89 -8.12
C SER A 376 -0.51 -19.13 -8.66
N ARG A 377 -1.24 -20.08 -9.26
CA ARG A 377 -0.66 -21.35 -9.73
C ARG A 377 0.15 -21.18 -11.00
N LEU A 378 1.44 -21.52 -10.92
CA LEU A 378 2.31 -21.69 -12.07
C LEU A 378 2.05 -23.03 -12.78
N PRO A 379 2.33 -23.11 -14.10
CA PRO A 379 2.45 -24.39 -14.78
C PRO A 379 3.50 -25.26 -14.10
N GLN A 380 3.29 -26.58 -14.12
CA GLN A 380 4.27 -27.51 -13.57
C GLN A 380 5.52 -27.55 -14.44
N ASN A 381 6.70 -27.43 -13.82
CA ASN A 381 7.98 -27.64 -14.50
C ASN A 381 7.98 -28.98 -15.24
N ARG A 382 8.49 -28.99 -16.48
CA ARG A 382 8.47 -30.16 -17.36
C ARG A 382 9.89 -30.60 -17.65
N LYS A 383 10.08 -31.92 -17.74
CA LYS A 383 11.31 -32.56 -18.19
C LYS A 383 10.98 -33.51 -19.34
N PHE A 384 11.76 -33.44 -20.42
CA PHE A 384 11.55 -34.27 -21.60
C PHE A 384 12.86 -34.91 -22.04
N GLN A 385 12.88 -36.23 -22.21
CA GLN A 385 14.04 -36.94 -22.74
C GLN A 385 14.29 -36.52 -24.21
N VAL A 386 15.55 -36.20 -24.54
CA VAL A 386 15.95 -35.83 -25.90
C VAL A 386 16.40 -37.09 -26.65
N GLY A 387 15.46 -37.72 -27.37
CA GLY A 387 15.72 -38.96 -28.11
C GLY A 387 16.09 -40.12 -27.19
N VAL A 388 17.13 -40.88 -27.56
CA VAL A 388 17.69 -42.01 -26.78
C VAL A 388 18.98 -41.61 -26.03
N THR A 389 19.28 -40.31 -25.97
CA THR A 389 20.50 -39.79 -25.33
C THR A 389 20.32 -39.64 -23.82
N GLU A 390 21.39 -39.36 -23.08
CA GLU A 390 21.34 -39.00 -21.65
C GLU A 390 20.80 -37.58 -21.40
N HIS A 391 20.60 -36.78 -22.45
CA HIS A 391 20.20 -35.38 -22.32
C HIS A 391 18.69 -35.22 -22.10
N THR A 392 18.35 -34.29 -21.20
CA THR A 392 16.97 -33.94 -20.85
C THR A 392 16.75 -32.46 -21.10
N LEU A 393 15.65 -32.13 -21.80
CA LEU A 393 15.15 -30.77 -21.89
C LEU A 393 14.36 -30.43 -20.63
N HIS A 394 14.81 -29.42 -19.90
CA HIS A 394 14.11 -28.83 -18.77
C HIS A 394 13.37 -27.57 -19.23
N VAL A 395 12.12 -27.44 -18.83
CA VAL A 395 11.33 -26.22 -19.00
C VAL A 395 10.76 -25.81 -17.65
N GLU A 396 11.22 -24.67 -17.16
CA GLU A 396 10.95 -24.17 -15.82
C GLU A 396 10.13 -22.88 -15.90
N PHE A 397 9.16 -22.76 -14.99
CA PHE A 397 8.24 -21.64 -14.90
C PHE A 397 8.42 -20.96 -13.54
N SER A 398 8.49 -19.64 -13.55
CA SER A 398 8.52 -18.82 -12.33
C SER A 398 7.71 -17.54 -12.51
N CYS A 399 7.28 -16.93 -11.41
CA CYS A 399 6.75 -15.56 -11.43
C CYS A 399 7.94 -14.60 -11.56
N GLU A 400 7.79 -13.55 -12.36
CA GLU A 400 8.79 -12.50 -12.40
C GLU A 400 8.90 -11.85 -11.01
N LYS A 401 10.16 -11.68 -10.53
CA LYS A 401 10.45 -11.15 -9.19
C LYS A 401 9.79 -11.96 -8.06
N GLU A 402 9.41 -13.21 -8.34
CA GLU A 402 8.74 -14.17 -7.44
C GLU A 402 7.34 -13.74 -6.94
N VAL A 403 6.89 -12.50 -7.18
CA VAL A 403 5.64 -11.96 -6.63
C VAL A 403 4.60 -11.64 -7.69
N PHE A 404 4.99 -11.26 -8.91
CA PHE A 404 4.05 -10.71 -9.90
C PHE A 404 3.18 -11.80 -10.52
N CYS A 405 1.89 -11.79 -10.20
CA CYS A 405 0.91 -12.75 -10.71
C CYS A 405 0.53 -12.48 -12.17
N ASN A 406 0.93 -11.34 -12.74
CA ASN A 406 0.68 -10.99 -14.12
C ASN A 406 1.90 -11.08 -15.05
N SER A 407 3.00 -11.64 -14.54
CA SER A 407 4.21 -11.86 -15.33
C SER A 407 4.87 -13.21 -15.01
N MET A 408 5.03 -14.04 -16.04
CA MET A 408 5.60 -15.38 -15.93
C MET A 408 6.88 -15.49 -16.77
N VAL A 409 7.97 -15.92 -16.13
CA VAL A 409 9.24 -16.23 -16.77
C VAL A 409 9.29 -17.71 -17.13
N VAL A 410 9.75 -18.01 -18.34
CA VAL A 410 9.91 -19.37 -18.86
C VAL A 410 11.35 -19.56 -19.31
N VAL A 411 12.01 -20.57 -18.74
CA VAL A 411 13.40 -20.92 -19.03
C VAL A 411 13.45 -22.31 -19.61
N ALA A 412 14.10 -22.48 -20.76
CA ALA A 412 14.35 -23.76 -21.39
C ALA A 412 15.85 -24.08 -21.41
N SER A 413 16.26 -25.23 -20.90
CA SER A 413 17.67 -25.64 -20.85
C SER A 413 17.82 -27.14 -21.12
N VAL A 414 18.99 -27.55 -21.62
CA VAL A 414 19.29 -28.97 -21.87
C VAL A 414 20.39 -29.41 -20.90
N VAL A 415 20.13 -30.50 -20.18
CA VAL A 415 21.01 -31.03 -19.14
C VAL A 415 21.28 -32.52 -19.38
N PRO A 416 22.55 -32.98 -19.47
CA PRO A 416 23.77 -32.16 -19.57
C PRO A 416 23.78 -31.29 -20.83
N HIS A 417 24.57 -30.20 -20.81
CA HIS A 417 24.72 -29.31 -21.97
C HIS A 417 25.22 -30.08 -23.19
N ILE A 418 24.62 -29.83 -24.35
CA ILE A 418 25.06 -30.41 -25.63
C ILE A 418 25.82 -29.32 -26.41
N PRO A 419 27.12 -29.50 -26.69
CA PRO A 419 27.89 -28.57 -27.51
C PRO A 419 27.22 -28.33 -28.87
N ASN A 420 27.31 -27.10 -29.38
CA ASN A 420 26.77 -26.69 -30.68
C ASN A 420 25.25 -26.93 -30.87
N VAL A 421 24.50 -27.17 -29.80
CA VAL A 421 23.03 -27.23 -29.84
C VAL A 421 22.44 -25.96 -29.28
N HIS A 422 21.61 -25.33 -30.09
CA HIS A 422 20.89 -24.11 -29.73
C HIS A 422 19.47 -24.44 -29.24
N VAL A 423 19.10 -23.89 -28.08
CA VAL A 423 17.73 -23.94 -27.55
C VAL A 423 16.96 -22.71 -28.03
N ASP A 424 15.86 -22.94 -28.73
CA ASP A 424 14.97 -21.90 -29.27
C ASP A 424 13.57 -22.07 -28.67
N LEU A 425 13.30 -21.31 -27.61
CA LEU A 425 12.01 -21.19 -26.95
C LEU A 425 11.19 -20.07 -27.63
N ARG A 426 9.97 -20.39 -28.05
CA ARG A 426 9.05 -19.47 -28.74
C ARG A 426 7.65 -19.57 -28.16
N THR A 427 6.96 -18.44 -28.05
CA THR A 427 5.53 -18.42 -27.76
C THR A 427 4.74 -18.74 -29.02
N VAL A 428 3.82 -19.68 -28.93
CA VAL A 428 2.93 -20.12 -30.03
C VAL A 428 1.60 -19.38 -29.95
N GLU A 429 1.02 -19.30 -28.75
CA GLU A 429 -0.26 -18.65 -28.52
C GLU A 429 -0.23 -17.91 -27.17
N CYS A 430 -0.59 -16.62 -27.20
CA CYS A 430 -0.70 -15.74 -26.03
C CYS A 430 -1.44 -14.44 -26.42
N ARG A 431 -2.69 -14.53 -26.87
CA ARG A 431 -3.46 -13.37 -27.34
C ARG A 431 -3.79 -12.45 -26.18
N GLY A 432 -3.42 -11.18 -26.31
CA GLY A 432 -3.66 -10.14 -25.29
C GLY A 432 -2.54 -10.00 -24.25
N GLY A 433 -1.67 -11.01 -24.10
CA GLY A 433 -0.44 -10.90 -23.31
C GLY A 433 0.70 -10.27 -24.12
N THR A 434 1.74 -9.82 -23.42
CA THR A 434 2.96 -9.28 -24.04
C THR A 434 4.10 -10.25 -23.85
N VAL A 435 4.80 -10.60 -24.92
CA VAL A 435 5.94 -11.53 -24.89
C VAL A 435 7.25 -10.75 -25.00
N LEU A 436 8.07 -10.81 -23.97
CA LEU A 436 9.41 -10.23 -23.95
C LEU A 436 10.45 -11.35 -24.07
N ARG A 437 11.32 -11.26 -25.09
CA ARG A 437 12.37 -12.25 -25.30
C ARG A 437 13.70 -11.71 -24.80
N HIS A 438 14.25 -12.33 -23.76
CA HIS A 438 15.54 -11.94 -23.19
C HIS A 438 16.71 -12.69 -23.87
N SER A 439 16.49 -13.95 -24.23
CA SER A 439 17.46 -14.76 -24.97
C SER A 439 16.75 -15.82 -25.83
N SER A 440 17.51 -16.72 -26.45
CA SER A 440 16.90 -17.82 -27.19
C SER A 440 16.18 -18.82 -26.29
N SER A 441 16.59 -18.92 -25.02
CA SER A 441 16.12 -19.88 -24.01
C SER A 441 15.26 -19.26 -22.90
N VAL A 442 15.14 -17.93 -22.85
CA VAL A 442 14.42 -17.21 -21.79
C VAL A 442 13.40 -16.25 -22.39
N VAL A 443 12.15 -16.44 -22.00
CA VAL A 443 11.00 -15.63 -22.42
C VAL A 443 10.19 -15.23 -21.19
N THR A 444 9.73 -13.98 -21.15
CA THR A 444 8.80 -13.49 -20.14
C THR A 444 7.46 -13.18 -20.81
N VAL A 445 6.37 -13.65 -20.22
CA VAL A 445 5.00 -13.35 -20.65
C VAL A 445 4.35 -12.44 -19.61
N CYS A 446 4.21 -11.17 -19.97
CA CYS A 446 3.59 -10.12 -19.18
C CYS A 446 2.12 -9.93 -19.56
N ASN A 447 1.41 -9.09 -18.81
CA ASN A 447 0.01 -8.73 -19.04
C ASN A 447 -0.94 -9.93 -19.03
N LEU A 448 -0.67 -10.91 -18.16
CA LEU A 448 -1.50 -12.12 -18.08
C LEU A 448 -2.97 -11.83 -17.73
N GLN A 449 -3.27 -10.71 -17.08
CA GLN A 449 -4.65 -10.26 -16.83
C GLN A 449 -5.45 -10.00 -18.12
N SER A 450 -4.75 -9.68 -19.20
CA SER A 450 -5.33 -9.32 -20.51
C SER A 450 -5.38 -10.50 -21.47
N VAL A 451 -4.87 -11.67 -21.06
CA VAL A 451 -4.81 -12.85 -21.92
C VAL A 451 -6.21 -13.42 -22.19
N THR A 452 -6.46 -13.75 -23.45
CA THR A 452 -7.76 -14.22 -23.98
C THR A 452 -7.66 -15.54 -24.73
N SER A 453 -6.48 -16.15 -24.76
CA SER A 453 -6.24 -17.52 -25.26
C SER A 453 -5.36 -18.31 -24.29
N GLN A 454 -5.34 -19.64 -24.39
CA GLN A 454 -4.37 -20.44 -23.63
C GLN A 454 -2.93 -20.02 -23.98
N VAL A 455 -2.04 -20.07 -22.99
CA VAL A 455 -0.63 -19.76 -23.17
C VAL A 455 0.09 -21.02 -23.62
N CYS A 456 0.66 -21.00 -24.82
CA CYS A 456 1.37 -22.13 -25.41
C CYS A 456 2.78 -21.75 -25.84
N PHE A 457 3.74 -22.65 -25.60
CA PHE A 457 5.13 -22.51 -26.02
C PHE A 457 5.53 -23.65 -26.95
N ASN A 458 6.53 -23.38 -27.77
CA ASN A 458 7.26 -24.35 -28.56
C ASN A 458 8.74 -24.24 -28.23
N VAL A 459 9.37 -25.37 -27.94
CA VAL A 459 10.82 -25.45 -27.72
C VAL A 459 11.42 -26.29 -28.83
N VAL A 460 12.45 -25.76 -29.49
CA VAL A 460 13.20 -26.44 -30.55
C VAL A 460 14.66 -26.53 -30.15
N LEU A 461 15.24 -27.73 -30.26
CA LEU A 461 16.68 -27.93 -30.18
C LEU A 461 17.23 -28.06 -31.59
N ARG A 462 18.13 -27.15 -31.98
CA ARG A 462 18.78 -27.16 -33.29
C ARG A 462 20.26 -27.48 -33.15
N ASP A 463 20.72 -28.44 -33.92
CA ASP A 463 22.13 -28.70 -34.15
C ASP A 463 22.67 -27.63 -35.12
N LEU A 464 23.63 -26.83 -34.67
CA LEU A 464 24.20 -25.75 -35.48
C LEU A 464 25.18 -26.27 -36.54
N ASP A 465 25.84 -27.41 -36.28
CA ASP A 465 26.81 -27.99 -37.21
C ASP A 465 26.09 -28.64 -38.40
N LEU A 466 24.98 -29.35 -38.12
CA LEU A 466 24.20 -30.06 -39.12
C LEU A 466 23.01 -29.24 -39.67
N GLY A 467 22.70 -28.10 -39.07
CA GLY A 467 21.57 -27.25 -39.45
C GLY A 467 20.19 -27.92 -39.29
N ARG A 468 20.09 -28.99 -38.50
CA ARG A 468 18.86 -29.81 -38.36
C ARG A 468 18.23 -29.68 -36.97
N THR A 469 16.92 -29.92 -36.91
CA THR A 469 16.20 -29.99 -35.64
C THR A 469 16.42 -31.35 -35.00
N LEU A 470 16.97 -31.38 -33.78
CA LEU A 470 17.18 -32.59 -33.00
C LEU A 470 15.92 -32.97 -32.21
N TYR A 471 15.19 -31.97 -31.74
CA TYR A 471 14.04 -32.15 -30.87
C TYR A 471 13.10 -30.96 -31.00
N HIS A 472 11.80 -31.23 -30.88
CA HIS A 472 10.80 -30.19 -30.79
C HIS A 472 9.67 -30.62 -29.84
N ARG A 473 9.13 -29.67 -29.09
CA ARG A 473 8.01 -29.94 -28.17
C ARG A 473 7.09 -28.74 -28.04
N ASN A 474 5.80 -28.99 -28.13
CA ASN A 474 4.77 -28.02 -27.76
C ASN A 474 4.38 -28.21 -26.30
N ILE A 475 4.19 -27.10 -25.60
CA ILE A 475 3.84 -27.07 -24.18
C ILE A 475 2.64 -26.15 -24.04
N ASN A 476 1.51 -26.74 -23.63
CA ASN A 476 0.31 -25.99 -23.31
C ASN A 476 0.27 -25.73 -21.80
N CYS A 477 0.27 -24.47 -21.41
CA CYS A 477 0.25 -24.00 -20.03
C CYS A 477 -1.17 -23.65 -19.54
N GLY A 478 -2.19 -23.76 -20.41
CA GLY A 478 -3.56 -23.35 -20.09
C GLY A 478 -3.62 -21.86 -19.78
N TRP A 479 -4.17 -21.53 -18.62
CA TRP A 479 -4.30 -20.16 -18.12
C TRP A 479 -3.45 -20.02 -16.85
N PRO A 480 -2.15 -19.69 -16.97
CA PRO A 480 -1.28 -19.57 -15.81
C PRO A 480 -1.59 -18.32 -14.99
N LEU A 481 -1.38 -18.40 -13.68
CA LEU A 481 -1.48 -17.28 -12.75
C LEU A 481 -2.83 -16.52 -12.89
N VAL A 482 -2.79 -15.17 -12.90
CA VAL A 482 -4.00 -14.34 -12.86
C VAL A 482 -4.90 -14.49 -14.10
N SER A 483 -4.36 -15.00 -15.21
CA SER A 483 -5.16 -15.25 -16.42
C SER A 483 -6.27 -16.28 -16.17
N ALA A 484 -6.11 -17.15 -15.17
CA ALA A 484 -7.13 -18.12 -14.76
C ALA A 484 -8.41 -17.48 -14.19
N TRP A 485 -8.32 -16.24 -13.69
CA TRP A 485 -9.47 -15.57 -13.07
C TRP A 485 -10.66 -15.42 -14.01
N ARG A 486 -10.39 -15.04 -15.26
CA ARG A 486 -11.41 -14.80 -16.29
C ARG A 486 -12.18 -16.07 -16.65
N PHE A 487 -11.57 -17.24 -16.42
CA PHE A 487 -12.11 -18.55 -16.78
C PHE A 487 -12.53 -19.37 -15.55
N ARG A 488 -12.67 -18.72 -14.38
CA ARG A 488 -13.05 -19.38 -13.13
C ARG A 488 -14.37 -20.16 -13.22
N ASP A 489 -15.31 -19.68 -14.01
CA ASP A 489 -16.62 -20.34 -14.22
C ASP A 489 -16.56 -21.43 -15.31
N SER A 490 -15.50 -21.42 -16.14
CA SER A 490 -15.25 -22.40 -17.19
C SER A 490 -14.54 -23.67 -16.67
N VAL A 491 -14.05 -23.64 -15.42
CA VAL A 491 -13.24 -24.71 -14.79
C VAL A 491 -14.06 -25.53 -13.78
N ILE A 492 -15.39 -25.42 -13.78
CA ILE A 492 -16.28 -26.32 -13.00
C ILE A 492 -16.28 -27.77 -13.54
N CYS A 493 -15.57 -28.06 -14.64
CA CYS A 493 -15.52 -29.40 -15.23
C CYS A 493 -14.09 -29.87 -15.55
N ILE A 494 -13.21 -30.03 -14.56
CA ILE A 494 -12.17 -31.08 -14.63
C ILE A 494 -11.92 -31.57 -13.18
N ASP A 495 -12.41 -32.79 -12.90
CA ASP A 495 -12.18 -33.57 -11.68
C ASP A 495 -10.70 -33.85 -11.39
#